data_AF-A0A2N1VL01-F1
#
_entry.id   AF-A0A2N1VL01-F1
#
_cell.length_a   1.000
_cell.length_b   1.000
_cell.length_c   1.000
_cell.angle_alpha   90.00
_cell.angle_beta   90.00
_cell.angle_gamma   90.00
#
_symmetry.space_group_name_H-M   'P 1'
#
loop_
_entity.id
_entity.type
_entity.pdbx_description
1 polymer ?
#
loop_
_entity_poly.entity_id
_entity_poly.type
_entity_poly.pdbx_seq_one_letter_code
_entity_poly.pdbx_strand_id
1 'polypeptide(L)'
;MSKIKITRTFGPIHFEDLDPHRFEDLIRELIYDYKEWQSIEATGRSGSDAGFDIRAYEKNNKVISTENDNNEEIIEFHPMEGNLWMIQGKREKEISPEKIKKILKDIDSNNPPYGYILAASANFSKKSFDTFRGILYEKGVMEFYLWGKAELEDMLHLPKNDRILFTFFGISLISMKRVKTTEIRAAINIKNKLTRAIEKSGTILIRDLNDDSYPKINEINRLYQNNSWYDYEVISHHPLGLIIHIQEYFAYVDFENKSWDYTDELDLIYHQRENDNDELSELYYEKQKLIKEFYDFLPRKFKCKMSIYGLLKYSDIELVDDKGDILYDSPHIYVNYVNNSIPFFKQFKCFKLGFKEILLTDEYKRVPIFPEKFTKYKNENVYRDKRIIFNELSLRLFQDLKIDTICCDSDTYEFLNPRDIILVETNKSQMEETYIQITYKTHELVKDYYRLTIDQYQLKISIETQLSRVPDDMESLYFYEFNRIYLNDFQ
;
A
#
# COMPACT_ATOMS: atom_id res chain seq x y z
N MET A 1 26.06 4.44 -4.04
CA MET A 1 24.93 4.93 -3.22
C MET A 1 24.79 6.43 -3.40
N SER A 2 23.83 6.88 -4.22
CA SER A 2 23.53 8.30 -4.37
C SER A 2 22.96 8.84 -3.05
N LYS A 3 23.65 9.81 -2.43
CA LYS A 3 23.14 10.57 -1.29
C LYS A 3 21.78 11.12 -1.68
N ILE A 4 20.71 10.62 -1.06
CA ILE A 4 19.38 11.22 -1.16
C ILE A 4 19.53 12.62 -0.56
N LYS A 5 19.60 13.63 -1.42
CA LYS A 5 19.56 15.03 -1.01
C LYS A 5 18.11 15.27 -0.64
N ILE A 6 17.81 15.34 0.65
CA ILE A 6 16.46 15.66 1.14
C ILE A 6 16.18 17.09 0.66
N THR A 7 15.42 17.22 -0.43
CA THR A 7 15.04 18.51 -1.03
C THR A 7 13.55 18.76 -0.82
N ARG A 8 13.16 18.90 0.46
CA ARG A 8 12.01 19.68 1.00
C ARG A 8 10.94 18.88 1.76
N THR A 9 10.46 19.53 2.83
CA THR A 9 9.09 19.39 3.36
C THR A 9 8.24 20.65 3.14
N PHE A 10 8.83 21.81 2.80
CA PHE A 10 8.12 23.02 2.35
C PHE A 10 8.83 23.60 1.12
N GLY A 11 8.06 23.96 0.08
CA GLY A 11 8.57 24.72 -1.05
C GLY A 11 8.88 26.16 -0.65
N PRO A 12 9.82 26.86 -1.33
CA PRO A 12 10.19 28.23 -1.02
C PRO A 12 8.98 29.14 -1.18
N ILE A 13 8.83 30.10 -0.29
CA ILE A 13 7.75 31.08 -0.40
C ILE A 13 7.98 31.97 -1.62
N HIS A 14 6.99 31.98 -2.51
CA HIS A 14 6.97 32.78 -3.73
C HIS A 14 6.40 34.18 -3.45
N PHE A 15 7.19 35.02 -2.78
CA PHE A 15 6.82 36.42 -2.52
C PHE A 15 6.55 37.22 -3.81
N GLU A 16 7.01 36.74 -4.96
CA GLU A 16 6.75 37.35 -6.26
C GLU A 16 5.27 37.30 -6.66
N ASP A 17 4.50 36.36 -6.10
CA ASP A 17 3.07 36.16 -6.39
C ASP A 17 2.17 37.16 -5.63
N LEU A 18 2.71 37.85 -4.62
CA LEU A 18 1.99 38.91 -3.92
C LEU A 18 2.03 40.21 -4.72
N ASP A 19 0.89 40.90 -4.80
CA ASP A 19 0.83 42.29 -5.26
C ASP A 19 1.71 43.20 -4.36
N PRO A 20 2.37 44.26 -4.88
CA PRO A 20 3.22 45.13 -4.07
C PRO A 20 2.59 45.65 -2.77
N HIS A 21 1.31 46.05 -2.79
CA HIS A 21 0.63 46.52 -1.58
C HIS A 21 0.32 45.38 -0.61
N ARG A 22 0.08 44.16 -1.12
CA ARG A 22 -0.06 42.96 -0.29
C ARG A 22 1.26 42.56 0.37
N PHE A 23 2.38 42.79 -0.30
CA PHE A 23 3.70 42.59 0.29
C PHE A 23 3.96 43.62 1.41
N GLU A 24 3.59 44.89 1.23
CA GLU A 24 3.66 45.90 2.30
C GLU A 24 2.78 45.52 3.51
N ASP A 25 1.56 45.03 3.27
CA ASP A 25 0.69 44.53 4.33
C ASP A 25 1.29 43.33 5.07
N LEU A 26 1.95 42.41 4.35
CA LEU A 26 2.65 41.28 4.94
C LEU A 26 3.75 41.75 5.90
N ILE A 27 4.57 42.71 5.46
CA ILE A 27 5.62 43.30 6.30
C ILE A 27 5.01 43.99 7.52
N ARG A 28 3.88 44.71 7.35
CA ARG A 28 3.17 45.33 8.46
C ARG A 28 2.67 44.32 9.49
N GLU A 29 2.08 43.21 9.05
CA GLU A 29 1.64 42.12 9.93
C GLU A 29 2.81 41.48 10.69
N LEU A 30 3.95 41.29 10.04
CA LEU A 30 5.17 40.81 10.70
C LEU A 30 5.74 41.82 11.72
N ILE A 31 5.59 43.12 11.44
CA ILE A 31 6.09 44.20 12.30
C ILE A 31 5.35 44.24 13.63
N TYR A 32 4.02 44.00 13.69
CA TYR A 32 3.26 44.10 14.95
C TYR A 32 3.87 43.31 16.11
N ASP A 33 4.41 42.12 15.83
CA ASP A 33 5.01 41.23 16.83
C ASP A 33 6.54 41.31 16.89
N TYR A 34 7.15 42.30 16.21
CA TYR A 34 8.59 42.49 16.18
C TYR A 34 9.13 43.23 17.40
N LYS A 35 8.41 44.26 17.87
CA LYS A 35 8.75 45.10 19.03
C LYS A 35 7.47 45.55 19.76
N GLU A 36 7.63 46.13 20.94
CA GLU A 36 6.52 46.76 21.68
C GLU A 36 6.23 48.16 21.11
N TRP A 37 5.25 48.23 20.22
CA TRP A 37 4.86 49.48 19.56
C TRP A 37 3.82 50.25 20.37
N GLN A 38 4.00 51.57 20.43
CA GLN A 38 2.99 52.51 20.90
C GLN A 38 1.96 52.82 19.79
N SER A 39 2.43 52.97 18.54
CA SER A 39 1.57 53.17 17.38
C SER A 39 2.27 52.70 16.09
N ILE A 40 1.48 52.28 15.10
CA ILE A 40 1.95 51.86 13.77
C ILE A 40 1.02 52.47 12.72
N GLU A 41 1.59 53.23 11.80
CA GLU A 41 0.91 53.97 10.74
C GLU A 41 1.31 53.40 9.37
N ALA A 42 0.32 53.03 8.55
CA ALA A 42 0.54 52.59 7.17
C ALA A 42 0.56 53.79 6.22
N THR A 43 1.74 54.39 6.01
CA THR A 43 1.90 55.60 5.19
C THR A 43 1.91 55.31 3.68
N GLY A 44 2.17 54.07 3.27
CA GLY A 44 2.28 53.66 1.86
C GLY A 44 0.95 53.59 1.08
N ARG A 45 -0.21 53.41 1.75
CA ARG A 45 -1.52 53.28 1.06
C ARG A 45 -2.14 54.60 0.62
N SER A 46 -1.63 55.73 1.10
CA SER A 46 -2.26 57.06 0.93
C SER A 46 -1.85 57.79 -0.36
N GLY A 47 -1.00 57.18 -1.21
CA GLY A 47 -0.67 57.70 -2.54
C GLY A 47 0.20 58.96 -2.57
N SER A 48 0.65 59.48 -1.42
CA SER A 48 1.67 60.53 -1.36
C SER A 48 3.05 59.88 -1.29
N ASP A 49 3.86 60.18 -2.31
CA ASP A 49 5.15 59.58 -2.68
C ASP A 49 6.30 59.90 -1.70
N ALA A 50 6.02 59.96 -0.39
CA ALA A 50 6.99 60.34 0.65
C ALA A 50 8.03 59.24 0.96
N GLY A 51 8.15 58.22 0.10
CA GLY A 51 9.26 57.27 0.12
C GLY A 51 9.24 56.18 1.21
N PHE A 52 8.27 56.16 2.14
CA PHE A 52 8.22 55.20 3.25
C PHE A 52 6.85 54.54 3.39
N ASP A 53 6.85 53.23 3.63
CA ASP A 53 5.63 52.41 3.55
C ASP A 53 4.94 52.28 4.92
N ILE A 54 5.73 52.22 6.01
CA ILE A 54 5.22 52.11 7.38
C ILE A 54 6.06 53.02 8.30
N ARG A 55 5.36 53.73 9.19
CA ARG A 55 5.95 54.50 10.29
C ARG A 55 5.48 53.89 11.61
N ALA A 56 6.38 53.66 12.55
CA ALA A 56 6.03 53.11 13.86
C ALA A 56 6.73 53.85 14.99
N TYR A 57 6.09 53.93 16.15
CA TYR A 57 6.65 54.53 17.35
C TYR A 57 6.82 53.43 18.40
N GLU A 58 8.06 53.14 18.77
CA GLU A 58 8.38 52.17 19.82
C GLU A 58 8.20 52.80 21.20
N LYS A 59 7.62 52.05 22.14
CA LYS A 59 7.33 52.53 23.49
C LYS A 59 8.62 52.78 24.27
N ASN A 60 8.85 54.02 24.72
CA ASN A 60 9.97 54.37 25.58
C ASN A 60 9.57 54.26 27.06
N ASN A 61 10.07 53.25 27.77
CA ASN A 61 10.01 53.21 29.22
C ASN A 61 11.24 53.94 29.79
N LYS A 62 11.22 55.27 29.85
CA LYS A 62 12.21 56.01 30.66
C LYS A 62 11.72 56.06 32.10
N VAL A 63 12.30 55.23 32.96
CA VAL A 63 12.21 55.41 34.42
C VAL A 63 13.09 56.60 34.78
N ILE A 64 12.50 57.72 35.20
CA ILE A 64 13.25 58.80 35.81
C ILE A 64 13.34 58.47 37.30
N SER A 65 14.51 58.06 37.78
CA SER A 65 14.78 58.01 39.21
C SER A 65 15.05 59.42 39.71
N THR A 66 14.03 60.11 40.22
CA THR A 66 14.23 61.30 41.05
C THR A 66 14.75 60.85 42.42
N GLU A 67 15.95 61.28 42.81
CA GLU A 67 16.62 60.87 44.05
C GLU A 67 15.90 61.29 45.36
N ASN A 68 14.70 61.85 45.33
CA ASN A 68 13.93 62.16 46.54
C ASN A 68 12.42 62.11 46.26
N ASP A 69 11.85 60.90 46.17
CA ASP A 69 10.61 60.48 46.83
C ASP A 69 10.19 59.11 46.26
N ASN A 70 9.70 58.23 47.13
CA ASN A 70 9.22 56.87 46.80
C ASN A 70 7.86 56.90 46.07
N ASN A 71 7.75 57.69 45.00
CA ASN A 71 6.63 57.65 44.07
C ASN A 71 7.19 57.56 42.64
N GLU A 72 7.14 56.35 42.08
CA GLU A 72 7.36 56.13 40.65
C GLU A 72 6.17 56.71 39.87
N GLU A 73 6.24 57.99 39.50
CA GLU A 73 5.29 58.55 38.53
C GLU A 73 5.69 58.07 37.12
N ILE A 74 4.89 57.15 36.56
CA ILE A 74 4.97 56.76 35.15
C ILE A 74 4.44 57.93 34.33
N ILE A 75 5.33 58.70 33.71
CA ILE A 75 4.94 59.73 32.75
C ILE A 75 4.50 59.02 31.46
N GLU A 76 3.19 58.99 31.19
CA GLU A 76 2.67 58.53 29.90
C GLU A 76 3.04 59.56 28.81
N PHE A 77 3.96 59.19 27.92
CA PHE A 77 4.36 59.99 26.76
C PHE A 77 3.22 60.08 25.73
N HIS A 78 3.14 61.20 25.01
CA HIS A 78 2.18 61.35 23.90
C HIS A 78 2.43 60.26 22.83
N PRO A 79 1.41 59.79 22.07
CA PRO A 79 1.53 58.72 21.06
C PRO A 79 2.59 58.92 19.96
N MET A 80 3.14 60.15 19.85
CA MET A 80 4.14 60.56 18.86
C MET A 80 5.52 60.88 19.48
N GLU A 81 5.72 60.61 20.78
CA GLU A 81 6.97 60.90 21.52
C GLU A 81 7.85 59.65 21.74
N GLY A 82 7.46 58.50 21.19
CA GLY A 82 8.25 57.26 21.19
C GLY A 82 9.44 57.30 20.22
N ASN A 83 10.31 56.27 20.28
CA ASN A 83 11.40 56.13 19.32
C ASN A 83 10.82 55.90 17.92
N LEU A 84 11.14 56.78 16.96
CA LEU A 84 10.61 56.72 15.60
C LEU A 84 11.29 55.63 14.78
N TRP A 85 10.49 54.73 14.22
CA TRP A 85 10.91 53.68 13.29
C TRP A 85 10.33 53.92 11.90
N MET A 86 11.17 53.76 10.89
CA MET A 86 10.77 53.82 9.48
C MET A 86 10.99 52.46 8.83
N ILE A 87 9.93 51.90 8.27
CA ILE A 87 9.98 50.59 7.63
C ILE A 87 9.56 50.72 6.17
N GLN A 88 10.31 50.06 5.30
CA GLN A 88 10.12 50.09 3.87
C GLN A 88 10.10 48.67 3.29
N GLY A 89 9.03 48.34 2.57
CA GLY A 89 8.85 47.09 1.84
C GLY A 89 9.15 47.27 0.35
N LYS A 90 10.03 46.44 -0.20
CA LYS A 90 10.33 46.41 -1.64
C LYS A 90 10.18 45.03 -2.23
N ARG A 91 9.09 44.84 -3.00
CA ARG A 91 8.82 43.61 -3.75
C ARG A 91 9.55 43.59 -5.08
N GLU A 92 10.82 43.20 -5.06
CA GLU A 92 11.69 43.12 -6.24
C GLU A 92 12.46 41.80 -6.30
N LYS A 93 12.96 41.45 -7.49
CA LYS A 93 13.76 40.22 -7.70
C LYS A 93 15.19 40.36 -7.19
N GLU A 94 15.75 41.56 -7.26
CA GLU A 94 17.10 41.86 -6.80
C GLU A 94 17.20 43.33 -6.35
N ILE A 95 17.91 43.58 -5.24
CA ILE A 95 18.20 44.93 -4.76
C ILE A 95 19.71 45.18 -4.75
N SER A 96 20.15 46.02 -5.68
CA SER A 96 21.56 46.41 -5.83
C SER A 96 21.97 47.47 -4.78
N PRO A 97 23.29 47.61 -4.48
CA PRO A 97 23.78 48.66 -3.59
C PRO A 97 23.43 50.09 -4.04
N GLU A 98 23.36 50.35 -5.34
CA GLU A 98 22.94 51.65 -5.88
C GLU A 98 21.47 51.96 -5.57
N LYS A 99 20.64 50.91 -5.61
CA LYS A 99 19.23 51.05 -5.28
C LYS A 99 19.02 51.32 -3.79
N ILE A 100 19.81 50.69 -2.92
CA ILE A 100 19.85 51.02 -1.49
C ILE A 100 20.21 52.49 -1.28
N LYS A 101 21.22 53.02 -1.97
CA LYS A 101 21.56 54.46 -1.91
C LYS A 101 20.39 55.35 -2.32
N LYS A 102 19.64 54.95 -3.36
CA LYS A 102 18.46 55.69 -3.82
C LYS A 102 17.34 55.66 -2.77
N ILE A 103 17.08 54.50 -2.19
CA ILE A 103 16.05 54.29 -1.15
C ILE A 103 16.37 55.14 0.08
N LEU A 104 17.61 55.12 0.55
CA LEU A 104 18.03 55.84 1.74
C LEU A 104 18.27 57.34 1.53
N LYS A 105 18.11 57.86 0.30
CA LYS A 105 18.40 59.26 -0.03
C LYS A 105 17.55 60.22 0.80
N ASP A 106 16.30 59.87 1.03
CA ASP A 106 15.28 60.74 1.60
C ASP A 106 15.29 60.79 3.14
N ILE A 107 16.21 60.06 3.79
CA ILE A 107 16.40 60.13 5.25
C ILE A 107 17.13 61.44 5.60
N ASP A 108 16.51 62.27 6.45
CA ASP A 108 17.10 63.51 6.94
C ASP A 108 18.21 63.24 7.97
N SER A 109 19.40 63.79 7.73
CA SER A 109 20.54 63.67 8.65
C SER A 109 20.43 64.58 9.87
N ASN A 110 19.58 65.62 9.83
CA ASN A 110 19.39 66.51 10.97
C ASN A 110 18.40 65.96 11.99
N ASN A 111 17.49 65.08 11.55
CA ASN A 111 16.51 64.42 12.41
C ASN A 111 16.28 62.97 11.93
N PRO A 112 17.28 62.09 12.10
CA PRO A 112 17.18 60.71 11.65
C PRO A 112 16.16 59.93 12.50
N PRO A 113 15.48 58.91 11.93
CA PRO A 113 14.70 57.99 12.73
C PRO A 113 15.61 57.23 13.70
N TYR A 114 15.06 56.82 14.85
CA TYR A 114 15.76 55.95 15.78
C TYR A 114 16.09 54.61 15.12
N GLY A 115 15.11 54.03 14.44
CA GLY A 115 15.22 52.72 13.80
C GLY A 115 14.84 52.68 12.33
N TYR A 116 15.48 51.83 11.54
CA TYR A 116 15.17 51.66 10.11
C TYR A 116 15.14 50.20 9.66
N ILE A 117 14.05 49.77 9.02
CA ILE A 117 13.90 48.40 8.48
C ILE A 117 13.66 48.46 6.98
N LEU A 118 14.53 47.82 6.20
CA LEU A 118 14.30 47.58 4.78
C LEU A 118 14.00 46.10 4.56
N ALA A 119 12.76 45.79 4.21
CA ALA A 119 12.29 44.44 3.91
C ALA A 119 12.12 44.24 2.40
N ALA A 120 12.60 43.11 1.87
CA ALA A 120 12.54 42.83 0.45
C ALA A 120 12.28 41.35 0.15
N SER A 121 11.57 41.10 -0.96
CA SER A 121 11.36 39.75 -1.49
C SER A 121 12.61 39.13 -2.13
N ALA A 122 13.75 39.82 -2.10
CA ALA A 122 15.03 39.40 -2.66
C ALA A 122 16.05 39.10 -1.55
N ASN A 123 17.07 38.32 -1.89
CA ASN A 123 18.26 38.18 -1.05
C ASN A 123 19.22 39.35 -1.30
N PHE A 124 19.89 39.80 -0.24
CA PHE A 124 20.86 40.88 -0.32
C PHE A 124 22.29 40.35 -0.41
N SER A 125 23.10 40.98 -1.26
CA SER A 125 24.54 40.70 -1.31
C SER A 125 25.24 41.27 -0.07
N LYS A 126 26.41 40.72 0.31
CA LYS A 126 27.24 41.30 1.38
C LYS A 126 27.55 42.78 1.14
N LYS A 127 27.83 43.16 -0.12
CA LYS A 127 28.08 44.56 -0.50
C LYS A 127 26.86 45.45 -0.28
N SER A 128 25.65 44.92 -0.49
CA SER A 128 24.39 45.60 -0.20
C SER A 128 24.23 45.86 1.30
N PHE A 129 24.51 44.87 2.15
CA PHE A 129 24.53 45.01 3.61
C PHE A 129 25.54 46.06 4.10
N ASP A 130 26.78 45.99 3.61
CA ASP A 130 27.84 46.94 4.03
C ASP A 130 27.50 48.37 3.62
N THR A 131 26.90 48.55 2.43
CA THR A 131 26.43 49.86 1.93
C THR A 131 25.27 50.39 2.77
N PHE A 132 24.29 49.55 3.09
CA PHE A 132 23.15 49.91 3.94
C PHE A 132 23.60 50.38 5.32
N ARG A 133 24.47 49.59 5.97
CA ARG A 133 25.02 49.89 7.29
C ARG A 133 25.81 51.20 7.29
N GLY A 134 26.69 51.39 6.31
CA GLY A 134 27.53 52.59 6.22
C GLY A 134 26.70 53.88 6.12
N ILE A 135 25.70 53.90 5.25
CA ILE A 135 24.85 55.09 5.02
C ILE A 135 24.01 55.42 6.26
N LEU A 136 23.38 54.42 6.89
CA LEU A 136 22.53 54.66 8.06
C LEU A 136 23.35 55.10 9.28
N TYR A 137 24.56 54.55 9.43
CA TYR A 137 25.49 54.96 10.48
C TYR A 137 25.94 56.42 10.29
N GLU A 138 26.32 56.81 9.06
CA GLU A 138 26.68 58.20 8.73
C GLU A 138 25.51 59.17 8.96
N LYS A 139 24.27 58.71 8.79
CA LYS A 139 23.05 59.50 9.02
C LYS A 139 22.60 59.54 10.48
N GLY A 140 23.26 58.82 11.39
CA GLY A 140 22.94 58.83 12.82
C GLY A 140 21.74 57.97 13.24
N VAL A 141 21.36 56.97 12.44
CA VAL A 141 20.31 56.00 12.83
C VAL A 141 20.88 54.99 13.83
N MET A 142 20.15 54.75 14.92
CA MET A 142 20.62 53.94 16.06
C MET A 142 20.47 52.44 15.83
N GLU A 143 19.32 51.99 15.29
CA GLU A 143 19.05 50.58 15.00
C GLU A 143 18.64 50.40 13.53
N PHE A 144 19.12 49.34 12.89
CA PHE A 144 18.67 49.05 11.52
C PHE A 144 18.77 47.58 11.15
N TYR A 145 17.78 47.12 10.36
CA TYR A 145 17.64 45.74 9.94
C TYR A 145 17.31 45.64 8.45
N LEU A 146 17.81 44.57 7.82
CA LEU A 146 17.66 44.32 6.40
C LEU A 146 17.01 42.95 6.20
N TRP A 147 15.69 42.91 6.08
CA TRP A 147 14.94 41.65 5.95
C TRP A 147 14.92 41.17 4.52
N GLY A 148 15.80 40.22 4.18
CA GLY A 148 15.81 39.57 2.88
C GLY A 148 14.80 38.42 2.77
N LYS A 149 14.69 37.83 1.57
CA LYS A 149 13.82 36.68 1.29
C LYS A 149 13.94 35.55 2.32
N ALA A 150 15.17 35.15 2.65
CA ALA A 150 15.42 34.08 3.61
C ALA A 150 14.93 34.44 5.03
N GLU A 151 15.18 35.66 5.50
CA GLU A 151 14.75 36.10 6.84
C GLU A 151 13.23 36.20 6.94
N LEU A 152 12.57 36.70 5.89
CA LEU A 152 11.11 36.74 5.81
C LEU A 152 10.49 35.34 5.81
N GLU A 153 11.10 34.39 5.08
CA GLU A 153 10.66 33.00 5.04
C GLU A 153 10.81 32.32 6.41
N ASP A 154 11.96 32.50 7.07
CA ASP A 154 12.20 32.00 8.42
C ASP A 154 11.20 32.58 9.44
N MET A 155 10.92 33.88 9.36
CA MET A 155 9.91 34.53 10.21
C MET A 155 8.52 33.95 9.97
N LEU A 156 8.12 33.75 8.71
CA LEU A 156 6.77 33.23 8.38
C LEU A 156 6.57 31.77 8.78
N HIS A 157 7.63 30.97 8.84
CA HIS A 157 7.55 29.58 9.30
C HIS A 157 7.49 29.43 10.83
N LEU A 158 7.62 30.51 11.60
CA LEU A 158 7.39 30.45 13.04
C LEU A 158 5.92 30.16 13.36
N PRO A 159 5.60 29.27 14.33
CA PRO A 159 4.22 28.91 14.67
C PRO A 159 3.32 30.11 15.02
N LYS A 160 3.89 31.18 15.61
CA LYS A 160 3.14 32.42 15.92
C LYS A 160 2.62 33.13 14.67
N ASN A 161 3.28 32.94 13.53
CA ASN A 161 2.97 33.60 12.27
C ASN A 161 2.13 32.71 11.33
N ASP A 162 1.58 31.58 11.80
CA ASP A 162 0.73 30.67 10.99
C ASP A 162 -0.49 31.40 10.39
N ARG A 163 -1.06 32.35 11.14
CA ARG A 163 -2.15 33.22 10.65
C ARG A 163 -1.70 34.05 9.46
N ILE A 164 -0.49 34.60 9.51
CA ILE A 164 0.07 35.45 8.45
C ILE A 164 0.37 34.57 7.22
N LEU A 165 1.05 33.44 7.43
CA LEU A 165 1.35 32.47 6.38
C LEU A 165 0.08 31.98 5.65
N PHE A 166 -0.99 31.71 6.39
CA PHE A 166 -2.28 31.32 5.82
C PHE A 166 -2.96 32.47 5.07
N THR A 167 -2.95 33.68 5.65
CA THR A 167 -3.64 34.84 5.08
C THR A 167 -3.04 35.27 3.73
N PHE A 168 -1.71 35.24 3.61
CA PHE A 168 -1.02 35.73 2.42
C PHE A 168 -0.67 34.63 1.41
N PHE A 169 -0.44 33.40 1.85
CA PHE A 169 0.02 32.30 0.98
C PHE A 169 -0.91 31.08 0.98
N GLY A 170 -1.98 31.06 1.78
CA GLY A 170 -2.90 29.92 1.89
C GLY A 170 -2.31 28.69 2.59
N ILE A 171 -1.13 28.82 3.21
CA ILE A 171 -0.41 27.72 3.86
C ILE A 171 -0.65 27.78 5.37
N SER A 172 -1.14 26.69 6.00
CA SER A 172 -1.22 26.57 7.46
C SER A 172 -0.56 25.28 7.96
N LEU A 173 0.46 25.44 8.79
CA LEU A 173 1.18 24.38 9.47
C LEU A 173 0.28 23.67 10.51
N ILE A 174 -0.60 24.42 11.17
CA ILE A 174 -1.55 23.89 12.15
C ILE A 174 -2.64 23.05 11.47
N SER A 175 -3.15 23.51 10.33
CA SER A 175 -4.16 22.79 9.54
C SER A 175 -3.66 21.41 9.11
N MET A 176 -2.44 21.31 8.56
CA MET A 176 -1.87 20.03 8.14
C MET A 176 -1.66 19.05 9.30
N LYS A 177 -1.20 19.53 10.48
CA LYS A 177 -1.08 18.68 11.66
C LYS A 177 -2.44 18.14 12.11
N ARG A 178 -3.49 18.96 12.03
CA ARG A 178 -4.87 18.54 12.33
C ARG A 178 -5.37 17.51 11.34
N VAL A 179 -5.19 17.73 10.03
CA VAL A 179 -5.57 16.79 8.96
C VAL A 179 -4.91 15.42 9.18
N LYS A 180 -3.58 15.39 9.34
CA LYS A 180 -2.85 14.14 9.58
C LYS A 180 -3.27 13.42 10.87
N THR A 181 -3.57 14.17 11.92
CA THR A 181 -4.08 13.59 13.18
C THR A 181 -5.48 12.98 12.96
N THR A 182 -6.34 13.62 12.18
CA THR A 182 -7.66 13.11 11.84
C THR A 182 -7.57 11.83 11.00
N GLU A 183 -6.72 11.80 9.98
CA GLU A 183 -6.47 10.60 9.16
C GLU A 183 -5.99 9.41 10.00
N ILE A 184 -5.01 9.63 10.89
CA ILE A 184 -4.50 8.58 11.78
C ILE A 184 -5.61 8.07 12.71
N ARG A 185 -6.43 8.97 13.27
CA ARG A 185 -7.56 8.57 14.12
C ARG A 185 -8.59 7.77 13.35
N ALA A 186 -8.92 8.15 12.13
CA ALA A 186 -9.83 7.42 11.27
C ALA A 186 -9.32 5.99 11.00
N ALA A 187 -8.06 5.86 10.59
CA ALA A 187 -7.43 4.55 10.34
C ALA A 187 -7.40 3.66 11.60
N ILE A 188 -7.10 4.22 12.78
CA ILE A 188 -7.13 3.48 14.05
C ILE A 188 -8.55 3.02 14.40
N ASN A 189 -9.55 3.88 14.19
CA ASN A 189 -10.95 3.53 14.44
C ASN A 189 -11.41 2.38 13.53
N ILE A 190 -11.05 2.43 12.25
CA ILE A 190 -11.31 1.36 11.27
C ILE A 190 -10.64 0.07 11.70
N LYS A 191 -9.34 0.11 12.03
CA LYS A 191 -8.61 -1.05 12.55
C LYS A 191 -9.34 -1.67 13.75
N ASN A 192 -9.70 -0.86 14.74
CA ASN A 192 -10.36 -1.33 15.96
C ASN A 192 -11.77 -1.90 15.70
N LYS A 193 -12.49 -1.38 14.69
CA LYS A 193 -13.76 -1.99 14.24
C LYS A 193 -13.51 -3.34 13.59
N LEU A 194 -12.58 -3.41 12.63
CA LEU A 194 -12.29 -4.64 11.89
C LEU A 194 -11.72 -5.74 12.78
N THR A 195 -10.83 -5.42 13.72
CA THR A 195 -10.32 -6.42 14.68
C THR A 195 -11.38 -6.95 15.63
N ARG A 196 -12.49 -6.23 15.83
CA ARG A 196 -13.65 -6.72 16.60
C ARG A 196 -14.60 -7.54 15.74
N ALA A 197 -14.82 -7.13 14.50
CA ALA A 197 -15.71 -7.80 13.56
C ALA A 197 -15.09 -9.09 12.98
N ILE A 198 -13.76 -9.11 12.86
CA ILE A 198 -12.95 -10.17 12.26
C ILE A 198 -11.82 -10.45 13.26
N GLU A 199 -11.88 -11.59 13.96
CA GLU A 199 -10.88 -11.87 15.00
C GLU A 199 -9.48 -12.14 14.42
N LYS A 200 -9.41 -13.05 13.44
CA LYS A 200 -8.14 -13.49 12.81
C LYS A 200 -8.27 -13.61 11.31
N SER A 201 -9.29 -14.32 10.87
CA SER A 201 -9.68 -14.54 9.48
C SER A 201 -11.20 -14.51 9.39
N GLY A 202 -11.72 -14.27 8.19
CA GLY A 202 -13.17 -14.21 7.97
C GLY A 202 -13.48 -13.72 6.57
N THR A 203 -14.76 -13.72 6.23
CA THR A 203 -15.24 -13.15 4.98
C THR A 203 -15.61 -11.68 5.17
N ILE A 204 -15.42 -10.88 4.12
CA ILE A 204 -15.83 -9.48 4.06
C ILE A 204 -16.44 -9.19 2.70
N LEU A 205 -17.34 -8.22 2.64
CA LEU A 205 -17.81 -7.66 1.38
C LEU A 205 -17.10 -6.32 1.15
N ILE A 206 -16.29 -6.22 0.08
CA ILE A 206 -15.67 -4.94 -0.31
C ILE A 206 -16.56 -4.26 -1.33
N ARG A 207 -16.88 -2.99 -1.10
CA ARG A 207 -17.76 -2.16 -1.93
C ARG A 207 -17.08 -0.85 -2.32
N ASP A 208 -17.32 -0.40 -3.54
CA ASP A 208 -16.97 0.96 -3.94
C ASP A 208 -17.89 1.98 -3.24
N LEU A 209 -17.30 3.05 -2.73
CA LEU A 209 -18.03 4.15 -2.10
C LEU A 209 -18.95 4.86 -3.09
N ASN A 210 -18.57 4.90 -4.37
CA ASN A 210 -19.33 5.58 -5.43
C ASN A 210 -20.42 4.70 -6.05
N ASP A 211 -20.53 3.44 -5.64
CA ASP A 211 -21.49 2.51 -6.22
C ASP A 211 -22.78 2.43 -5.39
N ASP A 212 -23.82 3.08 -5.91
CA ASP A 212 -25.18 3.02 -5.35
C ASP A 212 -25.90 1.71 -5.71
N SER A 213 -25.32 0.86 -6.57
CA SER A 213 -25.92 -0.40 -6.97
C SER A 213 -25.69 -1.50 -5.93
N TYR A 214 -26.66 -1.62 -5.02
CA TYR A 214 -26.73 -2.73 -4.08
C TYR A 214 -27.01 -4.05 -4.81
N PRO A 215 -26.46 -5.21 -4.35
CA PRO A 215 -26.84 -6.51 -4.86
C PRO A 215 -28.36 -6.68 -4.86
N LYS A 216 -28.98 -6.66 -6.04
CA LYS A 216 -30.37 -7.13 -6.23
C LYS A 216 -30.30 -8.47 -6.93
N ILE A 217 -30.66 -9.52 -6.20
CA ILE A 217 -30.69 -10.92 -6.67
C ILE A 217 -31.50 -11.08 -7.98
N ASN A 218 -32.45 -10.19 -8.27
CA ASN A 218 -33.42 -10.38 -9.35
C ASN A 218 -33.15 -9.59 -10.65
N GLU A 219 -32.06 -8.82 -10.78
CA GLU A 219 -31.75 -8.08 -12.03
C GLU A 219 -30.73 -8.84 -12.90
N ILE A 220 -31.22 -9.90 -13.54
CA ILE A 220 -30.53 -10.86 -14.43
C ILE A 220 -29.67 -10.21 -15.55
N ASN A 221 -29.91 -8.94 -15.91
CA ASN A 221 -29.24 -8.31 -17.05
C ASN A 221 -27.98 -7.48 -16.73
N ARG A 222 -27.56 -7.36 -15.46
CA ARG A 222 -26.31 -6.65 -15.09
C ARG A 222 -25.09 -7.58 -14.98
N LEU A 223 -25.24 -8.86 -15.25
CA LEU A 223 -24.23 -9.91 -15.01
C LEU A 223 -22.91 -9.75 -15.79
N TYR A 224 -22.87 -8.92 -16.83
CA TYR A 224 -21.68 -8.65 -17.65
C TYR A 224 -21.01 -7.30 -17.39
N GLN A 225 -21.49 -6.50 -16.44
CA GLN A 225 -20.86 -5.24 -16.06
C GLN A 225 -19.96 -5.48 -14.84
N ASN A 226 -18.77 -4.84 -14.84
CA ASN A 226 -17.88 -4.72 -13.69
C ASN A 226 -18.70 -4.25 -12.48
N ASN A 227 -19.17 -5.17 -11.64
CA ASN A 227 -19.84 -4.79 -10.41
C ASN A 227 -18.78 -4.33 -9.43
N SER A 228 -19.05 -3.24 -8.72
CA SER A 228 -18.07 -2.59 -7.85
C SER A 228 -18.03 -3.20 -6.45
N TRP A 229 -18.43 -4.47 -6.33
CA TRP A 229 -18.44 -5.20 -5.07
C TRP A 229 -18.19 -6.69 -5.24
N TYR A 230 -17.43 -7.26 -4.31
CA TYR A 230 -17.05 -8.68 -4.25
C TYR A 230 -16.82 -9.10 -2.80
N ASP A 231 -17.20 -10.34 -2.47
CA ASP A 231 -16.84 -11.00 -1.22
C ASP A 231 -15.40 -11.51 -1.28
N TYR A 232 -14.66 -11.36 -0.18
CA TYR A 232 -13.28 -11.79 -0.09
C TYR A 232 -12.98 -12.47 1.24
N GLU A 233 -12.00 -13.35 1.23
CA GLU A 233 -11.45 -13.97 2.43
C GLU A 233 -10.31 -13.12 2.99
N VAL A 234 -10.45 -12.67 4.24
CA VAL A 234 -9.39 -12.07 5.03
C VAL A 234 -8.56 -13.19 5.65
N ILE A 235 -7.29 -13.26 5.28
CA ILE A 235 -6.35 -14.24 5.80
C ILE A 235 -5.79 -13.79 7.15
N SER A 236 -5.46 -12.51 7.29
CA SER A 236 -4.90 -11.97 8.52
C SER A 236 -4.91 -10.44 8.58
N HIS A 237 -4.70 -9.91 9.80
CA HIS A 237 -4.42 -8.50 10.03
C HIS A 237 -2.92 -8.20 9.92
N HIS A 238 -2.58 -7.22 9.08
CA HIS A 238 -1.25 -6.61 8.99
C HIS A 238 -1.24 -5.28 9.79
N PRO A 239 -0.09 -4.80 10.31
CA PRO A 239 -0.01 -3.51 11.01
C PRO A 239 -0.56 -2.31 10.21
N LEU A 240 -0.48 -2.37 8.88
CA LEU A 240 -0.98 -1.33 7.96
C LEU A 240 -2.42 -1.56 7.48
N GLY A 241 -2.97 -2.77 7.57
CA GLY A 241 -4.21 -3.11 6.86
C GLY A 241 -4.63 -4.57 6.97
N LEU A 242 -5.49 -5.02 6.05
CA LEU A 242 -5.93 -6.41 5.91
C LEU A 242 -5.17 -7.12 4.79
N ILE A 243 -4.78 -8.37 5.02
CA ILE A 243 -4.30 -9.28 3.96
C ILE A 243 -5.49 -10.07 3.47
N ILE A 244 -5.81 -9.88 2.19
CA ILE A 244 -6.99 -10.43 1.53
C ILE A 244 -6.56 -11.43 0.47
N HIS A 245 -7.21 -12.57 0.43
CA HIS A 245 -7.09 -13.56 -0.64
C HIS A 245 -7.93 -13.10 -1.83
N ILE A 246 -7.26 -12.72 -2.91
CA ILE A 246 -7.91 -12.15 -4.08
C ILE A 246 -8.32 -13.26 -5.04
N GLN A 247 -7.37 -14.14 -5.38
CA GLN A 247 -7.55 -15.18 -6.41
C GLN A 247 -6.70 -16.41 -6.08
N GLU A 248 -7.12 -17.58 -6.55
CA GLU A 248 -6.37 -18.82 -6.45
C GLU A 248 -6.40 -19.59 -7.77
N TYR A 249 -5.27 -20.12 -8.22
CA TYR A 249 -5.16 -20.80 -9.52
C TYR A 249 -4.48 -22.15 -9.40
N PHE A 250 -4.77 -23.05 -10.34
CA PHE A 250 -3.94 -24.25 -10.54
C PHE A 250 -2.56 -23.84 -11.06
N ALA A 251 -1.51 -24.40 -10.46
CA ALA A 251 -0.14 -24.02 -10.76
C ALA A 251 0.82 -25.22 -10.79
N TYR A 252 1.92 -25.01 -11.49
CA TYR A 252 3.04 -25.91 -11.62
C TYR A 252 4.28 -25.24 -11.04
N VAL A 253 5.06 -25.95 -10.25
CA VAL A 253 6.36 -25.46 -9.78
C VAL A 253 7.39 -26.59 -9.72
N ASP A 254 8.55 -26.33 -10.29
CA ASP A 254 9.74 -27.17 -10.19
C ASP A 254 10.80 -26.41 -9.37
N PHE A 255 11.05 -26.89 -8.16
CA PHE A 255 12.02 -26.30 -7.23
C PHE A 255 13.47 -26.54 -7.62
N GLU A 256 13.75 -27.62 -8.34
CA GLU A 256 15.12 -27.99 -8.74
C GLU A 256 15.55 -27.14 -9.94
N ASN A 257 14.69 -27.07 -10.96
CA ASN A 257 14.95 -26.27 -12.16
C ASN A 257 14.54 -24.80 -12.00
N LYS A 258 13.96 -24.43 -10.85
CA LYS A 258 13.40 -23.10 -10.56
C LYS A 258 12.48 -22.62 -11.67
N SER A 259 11.58 -23.48 -12.11
CA SER A 259 10.63 -23.18 -13.17
C SER A 259 9.19 -23.25 -12.65
N TRP A 260 8.28 -22.47 -13.24
CA TRP A 260 6.89 -22.44 -12.79
C TRP A 260 5.92 -22.10 -13.91
N ASP A 261 4.65 -22.43 -13.71
CA ASP A 261 3.55 -21.95 -14.53
C ASP A 261 2.23 -21.93 -13.75
N TYR A 262 1.21 -21.30 -14.29
CA TYR A 262 -0.16 -21.38 -13.81
C TYR A 262 -1.14 -21.08 -14.94
N THR A 263 -2.39 -21.46 -14.74
CA THR A 263 -3.50 -21.08 -15.63
C THR A 263 -4.42 -20.09 -14.93
N ASP A 264 -4.69 -18.96 -15.58
CA ASP A 264 -5.66 -17.95 -15.15
C ASP A 264 -7.07 -18.20 -15.72
N GLU A 265 -7.26 -19.31 -16.42
CA GLU A 265 -8.55 -19.68 -17.01
C GLU A 265 -9.65 -19.93 -15.98
N LEU A 266 -9.30 -20.28 -14.75
CA LEU A 266 -10.27 -20.56 -13.69
C LEU A 266 -9.73 -20.11 -12.34
N ASP A 267 -10.41 -19.12 -11.74
CA ASP A 267 -10.21 -18.77 -10.34
C ASP A 267 -10.86 -19.84 -9.46
N LEU A 268 -10.09 -20.39 -8.52
CA LEU A 268 -10.50 -21.42 -7.57
C LEU A 268 -11.16 -20.83 -6.32
N ILE A 269 -11.09 -19.51 -6.14
CA ILE A 269 -11.89 -18.83 -5.12
C ILE A 269 -13.32 -18.75 -5.65
N TYR A 270 -14.20 -19.50 -5.01
CA TYR A 270 -15.62 -19.51 -5.35
C TYR A 270 -16.34 -18.42 -4.54
N HIS A 271 -16.90 -17.44 -5.24
CA HIS A 271 -17.59 -16.30 -4.63
C HIS A 271 -19.07 -16.65 -4.38
N GLN A 272 -19.68 -16.23 -3.27
CA GLN A 272 -21.09 -16.57 -2.97
C GLN A 272 -22.07 -16.23 -4.10
N ARG A 273 -21.77 -15.17 -4.87
CA ARG A 273 -22.55 -14.74 -6.05
C ARG A 273 -22.65 -15.79 -7.17
N GLU A 274 -21.67 -16.69 -7.28
CA GLU A 274 -21.66 -17.72 -8.32
C GLU A 274 -22.73 -18.80 -8.09
N ASN A 275 -23.30 -18.89 -6.88
CA ASN A 275 -24.41 -19.80 -6.56
C ASN A 275 -25.78 -19.33 -7.06
N ASP A 276 -25.97 -18.04 -7.36
CA ASP A 276 -27.29 -17.51 -7.66
C ASP A 276 -27.68 -17.65 -9.15
N ASN A 277 -26.80 -18.22 -9.98
CA ASN A 277 -27.04 -18.43 -11.41
C ASN A 277 -26.62 -19.84 -11.86
N ASP A 278 -27.62 -20.70 -12.09
CA ASP A 278 -27.45 -22.09 -12.51
C ASP A 278 -26.62 -22.24 -13.80
N GLU A 279 -26.82 -21.38 -14.80
CA GLU A 279 -26.11 -21.46 -16.09
C GLU A 279 -24.60 -21.15 -15.95
N LEU A 280 -24.25 -20.18 -15.10
CA LEU A 280 -22.85 -19.84 -14.83
C LEU A 280 -22.17 -20.93 -13.99
N SER A 281 -22.90 -21.50 -13.02
CA SER A 281 -22.42 -22.59 -12.20
C SER A 281 -22.10 -23.84 -13.04
N GLU A 282 -22.95 -24.19 -14.00
CA GLU A 282 -22.70 -25.28 -14.95
C GLU A 282 -21.46 -25.03 -15.81
N LEU A 283 -21.33 -23.84 -16.41
CA LEU A 283 -20.17 -23.49 -17.24
C LEU A 283 -18.87 -23.50 -16.43
N TYR A 284 -18.91 -22.99 -15.20
CA TYR A 284 -17.78 -23.00 -14.26
C TYR A 284 -17.37 -24.45 -13.95
N TYR A 285 -18.35 -25.31 -13.63
CA TYR A 285 -18.10 -26.72 -13.34
C TYR A 285 -17.50 -27.48 -14.53
N GLU A 286 -18.00 -27.26 -15.74
CA GLU A 286 -17.42 -27.87 -16.96
C GLU A 286 -15.98 -27.42 -17.20
N LYS A 287 -15.71 -26.13 -17.05
CA LYS A 287 -14.36 -25.57 -17.20
C LYS A 287 -13.41 -26.10 -16.13
N GLN A 288 -13.87 -26.17 -14.88
CA GLN A 288 -13.12 -26.75 -13.78
C GLN A 288 -12.80 -28.22 -14.03
N LYS A 289 -13.76 -29.00 -14.53
CA LYS A 289 -13.55 -30.41 -14.88
C LYS A 289 -12.44 -30.56 -15.91
N LEU A 290 -12.46 -29.78 -16.99
CA LEU A 290 -11.43 -29.82 -18.05
C LEU A 290 -10.03 -29.47 -17.55
N ILE A 291 -9.91 -28.43 -16.71
CA ILE A 291 -8.62 -27.99 -16.18
C ILE A 291 -8.11 -29.01 -15.17
N LYS A 292 -8.98 -29.50 -14.28
CA LYS A 292 -8.65 -30.54 -13.30
C LYS A 292 -8.23 -31.83 -13.98
N GLU A 293 -8.92 -32.24 -15.05
CA GLU A 293 -8.54 -33.37 -15.88
C GLU A 293 -7.14 -33.24 -16.49
N PHE A 294 -6.64 -32.03 -16.81
CA PHE A 294 -5.24 -31.86 -17.22
C PHE A 294 -4.31 -31.90 -16.00
N TYR A 295 -4.65 -31.13 -14.98
CA TYR A 295 -3.86 -30.93 -13.76
C TYR A 295 -3.61 -32.24 -13.02
N ASP A 296 -4.58 -33.16 -13.02
CA ASP A 296 -4.48 -34.45 -12.34
C ASP A 296 -3.42 -35.39 -12.97
N PHE A 297 -3.01 -35.18 -14.22
CA PHE A 297 -1.94 -35.95 -14.88
C PHE A 297 -0.56 -35.28 -14.81
N LEU A 298 -0.45 -34.10 -14.20
CA LEU A 298 0.86 -33.58 -13.85
C LEU A 298 1.49 -34.47 -12.76
N PRO A 299 2.83 -34.54 -12.66
CA PRO A 299 3.48 -35.21 -11.54
C PRO A 299 3.11 -34.52 -10.23
N ARG A 300 2.73 -35.28 -9.19
CA ARG A 300 2.32 -34.70 -7.90
C ARG A 300 3.37 -33.75 -7.30
N LYS A 301 4.65 -34.05 -7.51
CA LYS A 301 5.78 -33.21 -7.07
C LYS A 301 5.72 -31.76 -7.53
N PHE A 302 5.09 -31.52 -8.67
CA PHE A 302 5.03 -30.20 -9.27
C PHE A 302 3.67 -29.51 -9.12
N LYS A 303 2.64 -30.24 -8.66
CA LYS A 303 1.29 -29.70 -8.46
C LYS A 303 1.27 -28.74 -7.28
N CYS A 304 0.92 -27.49 -7.52
CA CYS A 304 0.68 -26.51 -6.46
C CYS A 304 -0.52 -25.62 -6.81
N LYS A 305 -0.96 -24.83 -5.85
CA LYS A 305 -1.88 -23.72 -6.13
C LYS A 305 -1.12 -22.41 -6.08
N MET A 306 -1.45 -21.47 -6.96
CA MET A 306 -0.94 -20.11 -6.86
C MET A 306 -2.02 -19.22 -6.24
N SER A 307 -1.77 -18.71 -5.04
CA SER A 307 -2.64 -17.73 -4.39
C SER A 307 -2.11 -16.32 -4.63
N ILE A 308 -3.02 -15.40 -4.90
CA ILE A 308 -2.76 -13.97 -5.03
C ILE A 308 -3.37 -13.27 -3.83
N TYR A 309 -2.52 -12.53 -3.11
CA TYR A 309 -2.93 -11.78 -1.93
C TYR A 309 -2.79 -10.27 -2.16
N GLY A 310 -3.68 -9.50 -1.54
CA GLY A 310 -3.68 -8.04 -1.54
C GLY A 310 -3.61 -7.47 -0.14
N LEU A 311 -2.81 -6.41 0.05
CA LEU A 311 -2.82 -5.59 1.26
C LEU A 311 -3.71 -4.37 1.06
N LEU A 312 -4.87 -4.35 1.71
CA LEU A 312 -5.77 -3.18 1.77
C LEU A 312 -5.49 -2.40 3.05
N LYS A 313 -5.02 -1.15 2.96
CA LYS A 313 -4.67 -0.36 4.15
C LYS A 313 -5.91 0.12 4.90
N TYR A 314 -5.77 0.27 6.21
CA TYR A 314 -6.83 0.91 7.02
C TYR A 314 -7.08 2.37 6.65
N SER A 315 -6.08 3.06 6.07
CA SER A 315 -6.24 4.44 5.59
C SER A 315 -7.05 4.56 4.31
N ASP A 316 -7.18 3.47 3.56
CA ASP A 316 -7.82 3.45 2.23
C ASP A 316 -9.26 2.91 2.34
N ILE A 317 -9.72 2.66 3.56
CA ILE A 317 -11.08 2.27 3.93
C ILE A 317 -11.78 3.53 4.44
N GLU A 318 -12.97 3.80 3.91
CA GLU A 318 -13.74 5.00 4.23
C GLU A 318 -14.77 4.69 5.34
N LEU A 319 -15.40 3.51 5.25
CA LEU A 319 -16.43 3.08 6.20
C LEU A 319 -16.37 1.57 6.43
N VAL A 320 -16.73 1.17 7.64
CA VAL A 320 -16.94 -0.23 8.03
C VAL A 320 -18.31 -0.36 8.68
N ASP A 321 -19.15 -1.19 8.08
CA ASP A 321 -20.31 -1.81 8.71
C ASP A 321 -19.86 -3.16 9.28
N ASP A 322 -19.83 -3.27 10.60
CA ASP A 322 -19.32 -4.45 11.31
C ASP A 322 -20.31 -5.61 11.37
N LYS A 323 -21.56 -5.40 10.95
CA LYS A 323 -22.62 -6.42 11.01
C LYS A 323 -23.02 -6.95 9.65
N GLY A 324 -22.88 -6.14 8.60
CA GLY A 324 -23.40 -6.49 7.28
C GLY A 324 -24.93 -6.41 7.25
N ASP A 325 -25.56 -7.31 6.50
CA ASP A 325 -26.99 -7.27 6.23
C ASP A 325 -27.62 -8.68 6.08
N ILE A 326 -28.91 -8.72 5.71
CA ILE A 326 -29.69 -9.96 5.59
C ILE A 326 -29.18 -10.86 4.45
N LEU A 327 -28.65 -10.28 3.37
CA LEU A 327 -28.09 -11.01 2.23
C LEU A 327 -26.64 -11.41 2.47
N TYR A 328 -25.84 -10.53 3.07
CA TYR A 328 -24.44 -10.78 3.39
C TYR A 328 -24.17 -10.56 4.89
N ASP A 329 -24.24 -11.65 5.65
CA ASP A 329 -23.93 -11.70 7.10
C ASP A 329 -22.41 -11.69 7.34
N SER A 330 -21.75 -10.65 6.84
CA SER A 330 -20.32 -10.40 7.01
C SER A 330 -20.05 -8.90 6.98
N PRO A 331 -18.93 -8.42 7.57
CA PRO A 331 -18.64 -7.00 7.57
C PRO A 331 -18.53 -6.41 6.16
N HIS A 332 -19.18 -5.27 5.93
CA HIS A 332 -19.03 -4.52 4.68
C HIS A 332 -17.98 -3.43 4.85
N ILE A 333 -17.05 -3.40 3.91
CA ILE A 333 -15.96 -2.44 3.84
C ILE A 333 -16.17 -1.56 2.61
N TYR A 334 -16.26 -0.26 2.82
CA TYR A 334 -16.39 0.71 1.75
C TYR A 334 -15.02 1.34 1.47
N VAL A 335 -14.60 1.28 0.22
CA VAL A 335 -13.32 1.81 -0.26
C VAL A 335 -13.57 2.65 -1.50
N ASN A 336 -12.70 3.61 -1.81
CA ASN A 336 -12.80 4.37 -3.05
C ASN A 336 -12.02 3.63 -4.16
N TYR A 337 -12.71 3.16 -5.19
CA TYR A 337 -12.05 2.42 -6.27
C TYR A 337 -11.16 3.36 -7.10
N VAL A 338 -9.99 2.87 -7.49
CA VAL A 338 -9.08 3.56 -8.40
C VAL A 338 -9.10 2.82 -9.72
N ASN A 339 -9.51 3.47 -10.81
CA ASN A 339 -9.64 2.86 -12.14
C ASN A 339 -10.52 1.59 -12.14
N ASN A 340 -11.66 1.61 -11.45
CA ASN A 340 -12.57 0.46 -11.28
C ASN A 340 -11.91 -0.76 -10.60
N SER A 341 -10.92 -0.53 -9.75
CA SER A 341 -10.25 -1.58 -8.99
C SER A 341 -10.09 -1.20 -7.52
N ILE A 342 -10.10 -2.21 -6.65
CA ILE A 342 -9.85 -2.04 -5.22
C ILE A 342 -8.43 -1.48 -5.03
N PRO A 343 -8.24 -0.46 -4.17
CA PRO A 343 -6.94 0.18 -3.98
C PRO A 343 -5.98 -0.66 -3.12
N PHE A 344 -5.63 -1.86 -3.58
CA PHE A 344 -4.62 -2.68 -2.93
C PHE A 344 -3.27 -1.97 -2.98
N PHE A 345 -2.69 -1.68 -1.81
CA PHE A 345 -1.39 -1.03 -1.72
C PHE A 345 -0.26 -1.90 -2.30
N LYS A 346 -0.37 -3.22 -2.09
CA LYS A 346 0.57 -4.20 -2.63
C LYS A 346 -0.16 -5.51 -2.90
N GLN A 347 0.17 -6.14 -4.01
CA GLN A 347 -0.20 -7.51 -4.31
C GLN A 347 1.04 -8.40 -4.33
N PHE A 348 0.89 -9.65 -3.89
CA PHE A 348 1.97 -10.63 -3.94
C PHE A 348 1.41 -12.02 -4.24
N LYS A 349 2.25 -12.85 -4.87
CA LYS A 349 1.90 -14.21 -5.32
C LYS A 349 2.69 -15.21 -4.49
N CYS A 350 2.04 -16.30 -4.09
CA CYS A 350 2.70 -17.42 -3.44
C CYS A 350 2.22 -18.75 -4.01
N PHE A 351 3.10 -19.75 -4.00
CA PHE A 351 2.73 -21.13 -4.25
C PHE A 351 2.37 -21.82 -2.93
N LYS A 352 1.22 -22.47 -2.90
CA LYS A 352 0.76 -23.35 -1.84
C LYS A 352 0.99 -24.80 -2.24
N LEU A 353 1.85 -25.48 -1.50
CA LEU A 353 2.10 -26.91 -1.59
C LEU A 353 1.71 -27.55 -0.25
N GLY A 354 0.44 -27.98 -0.15
CA GLY A 354 -0.21 -28.36 1.12
C GLY A 354 -0.08 -27.28 2.18
N PHE A 355 0.66 -27.54 3.27
CA PHE A 355 0.85 -26.57 4.36
C PHE A 355 2.04 -25.61 4.16
N LYS A 356 2.83 -25.78 3.10
CA LYS A 356 3.97 -24.91 2.81
C LYS A 356 3.54 -23.80 1.84
N GLU A 357 3.79 -22.56 2.23
CA GLU A 357 3.68 -21.39 1.36
C GLU A 357 5.07 -20.93 0.95
N ILE A 358 5.27 -20.70 -0.35
CA ILE A 358 6.53 -20.25 -0.91
C ILE A 358 6.26 -18.98 -1.70
N LEU A 359 6.94 -17.90 -1.33
CA LEU A 359 6.85 -16.63 -2.04
C LEU A 359 7.56 -16.76 -3.40
N LEU A 360 6.91 -16.32 -4.47
CA LEU A 360 7.55 -16.24 -5.78
C LEU A 360 8.65 -15.17 -5.76
N THR A 361 9.88 -15.57 -6.04
CA THR A 361 11.04 -14.67 -6.17
C THR A 361 11.52 -14.61 -7.62
N ASP A 362 12.34 -13.61 -7.94
CA ASP A 362 12.90 -13.39 -9.29
C ASP A 362 13.81 -14.54 -9.78
N GLU A 363 14.16 -15.48 -8.90
CA GLU A 363 14.95 -16.66 -9.26
C GLU A 363 14.16 -17.70 -10.07
N TYR A 364 12.82 -17.65 -10.00
CA TYR A 364 11.94 -18.60 -10.66
C TYR A 364 11.51 -18.10 -12.05
N LYS A 365 11.72 -18.93 -13.07
CA LYS A 365 11.38 -18.59 -14.47
C LYS A 365 10.09 -19.25 -14.92
N ARG A 366 9.21 -18.46 -15.54
CA ARG A 366 7.96 -19.01 -16.09
C ARG A 366 8.25 -19.86 -17.33
N VAL A 367 7.67 -21.05 -17.39
CA VAL A 367 7.71 -21.98 -18.54
C VAL A 367 6.27 -22.37 -18.92
N PRO A 368 5.89 -22.48 -20.20
CA PRO A 368 4.51 -22.77 -20.59
C PRO A 368 4.21 -24.28 -20.45
N ILE A 369 3.67 -24.68 -19.31
CA ILE A 369 3.23 -26.05 -19.00
C ILE A 369 1.74 -26.20 -19.28
N PHE A 370 0.94 -25.21 -18.89
CA PHE A 370 -0.49 -25.23 -19.14
C PHE A 370 -0.78 -24.89 -20.61
N PRO A 371 -1.69 -25.62 -21.28
CA PRO A 371 -2.08 -25.32 -22.65
C PRO A 371 -2.93 -24.04 -22.70
N GLU A 372 -2.90 -23.34 -23.84
CA GLU A 372 -3.79 -22.18 -24.07
C GLU A 372 -5.28 -22.56 -24.12
N LYS A 373 -5.59 -23.82 -24.45
CA LYS A 373 -6.97 -24.34 -24.47
C LYS A 373 -7.03 -25.75 -23.90
N PHE A 374 -7.96 -25.98 -22.98
CA PHE A 374 -8.22 -27.29 -22.39
C PHE A 374 -9.23 -28.06 -23.23
N THR A 375 -8.93 -29.32 -23.53
CA THR A 375 -9.80 -30.22 -24.29
C THR A 375 -10.02 -31.52 -23.53
N LYS A 376 -11.21 -32.12 -23.65
CA LYS A 376 -11.46 -33.46 -23.09
C LYS A 376 -10.47 -34.46 -23.65
N TYR A 377 -9.85 -35.22 -22.78
CA TYR A 377 -8.97 -36.31 -23.16
C TYR A 377 -9.75 -37.62 -23.24
N LYS A 378 -9.38 -38.47 -24.21
CA LYS A 378 -9.89 -39.84 -24.26
C LYS A 378 -8.97 -40.74 -23.44
N ASN A 379 -9.56 -41.62 -22.64
CA ASN A 379 -8.82 -42.69 -21.99
C ASN A 379 -8.18 -43.57 -23.07
N GLU A 380 -6.91 -43.94 -22.87
CA GLU A 380 -6.16 -44.70 -23.87
C GLU A 380 -6.58 -46.17 -23.83
N ASN A 381 -6.34 -46.86 -22.70
CA ASN A 381 -6.65 -48.28 -22.57
C ASN A 381 -7.34 -48.61 -21.24
N VAL A 382 -8.23 -49.60 -21.28
CA VAL A 382 -8.85 -50.20 -20.07
C VAL A 382 -8.48 -51.67 -20.02
N TYR A 383 -7.60 -52.02 -19.08
CA TYR A 383 -7.15 -53.40 -18.86
C TYR A 383 -8.10 -54.13 -17.92
N ARG A 384 -8.94 -55.00 -18.50
CA ARG A 384 -9.86 -55.88 -17.74
C ARG A 384 -9.26 -57.25 -17.42
N ASP A 385 -8.41 -57.74 -18.31
CA ASP A 385 -7.79 -59.06 -18.21
C ASP A 385 -6.51 -59.05 -17.37
N LYS A 386 -6.00 -57.86 -17.04
CA LYS A 386 -4.84 -57.67 -16.16
C LYS A 386 -5.30 -56.99 -14.88
N ARG A 387 -4.62 -57.31 -13.78
CA ARG A 387 -4.96 -56.82 -12.45
C ARG A 387 -3.73 -56.38 -11.70
N ILE A 388 -3.93 -55.42 -10.81
CA ILE A 388 -2.93 -55.05 -9.80
C ILE A 388 -3.18 -55.90 -8.57
N ILE A 389 -2.14 -56.58 -8.13
CA ILE A 389 -2.17 -57.47 -6.98
C ILE A 389 -1.42 -56.78 -5.84
N PHE A 390 -2.15 -56.43 -4.79
CA PHE A 390 -1.57 -55.94 -3.55
C PHE A 390 -1.34 -57.09 -2.56
N ASN A 391 -0.26 -57.02 -1.79
CA ASN A 391 -0.14 -57.88 -0.61
C ASN A 391 -1.22 -57.53 0.44
N GLU A 392 -1.42 -58.39 1.43
CA GLU A 392 -2.54 -58.25 2.37
C GLU A 392 -2.57 -56.89 3.09
N LEU A 393 -1.40 -56.39 3.51
CA LEU A 393 -1.28 -55.10 4.19
C LEU A 393 -1.54 -53.93 3.25
N SER A 394 -1.00 -53.98 2.03
CA SER A 394 -1.19 -52.94 1.00
C SER A 394 -2.65 -52.89 0.54
N LEU A 395 -3.32 -54.04 0.43
CA LEU A 395 -4.74 -54.09 0.10
C LEU A 395 -5.59 -53.43 1.20
N ARG A 396 -5.26 -53.63 2.47
CA ARG A 396 -5.93 -52.94 3.59
C ARG A 396 -5.70 -51.42 3.52
N LEU A 397 -4.46 -50.97 3.31
CA LEU A 397 -4.16 -49.55 3.18
C LEU A 397 -4.84 -48.92 1.94
N PHE A 398 -4.95 -49.67 0.83
CA PHE A 398 -5.68 -49.25 -0.35
C PHE A 398 -7.18 -49.09 -0.06
N GLN A 399 -7.79 -50.02 0.68
CA GLN A 399 -9.19 -49.95 1.12
C GLN A 399 -9.44 -48.81 2.10
N ASP A 400 -8.48 -48.51 2.98
CA ASP A 400 -8.49 -47.38 3.91
C ASP A 400 -8.21 -46.03 3.24
N LEU A 401 -8.05 -45.98 1.92
CA LEU A 401 -7.71 -44.78 1.14
C LEU A 401 -6.35 -44.15 1.50
N LYS A 402 -5.41 -44.94 2.03
CA LYS A 402 -4.06 -44.52 2.45
C LYS A 402 -2.97 -44.78 1.40
N ILE A 403 -3.31 -45.44 0.29
CA ILE A 403 -2.41 -45.65 -0.86
C ILE A 403 -2.96 -44.93 -2.08
N ASP A 404 -2.09 -44.24 -2.80
CA ASP A 404 -2.38 -43.54 -4.04
C ASP A 404 -1.21 -43.63 -5.05
N THR A 405 -0.23 -44.47 -4.73
CA THR A 405 0.95 -44.74 -5.53
C THR A 405 1.24 -46.24 -5.48
N ILE A 406 1.59 -46.83 -6.61
CA ILE A 406 2.07 -48.20 -6.72
C ILE A 406 3.57 -48.18 -6.86
N CYS A 407 4.24 -49.01 -6.07
CA CYS A 407 5.68 -49.18 -6.09
C CYS A 407 6.05 -50.63 -6.45
N CYS A 408 6.94 -50.81 -7.43
CA CYS A 408 7.47 -52.13 -7.76
C CYS A 408 8.95 -52.07 -8.19
N ASP A 409 9.68 -53.14 -7.86
CA ASP A 409 11.10 -53.35 -8.19
C ASP A 409 11.32 -54.09 -9.51
N SER A 410 10.25 -54.44 -10.22
CA SER A 410 10.26 -55.17 -11.47
C SER A 410 9.41 -54.49 -12.53
N ASP A 411 9.66 -54.84 -13.80
CA ASP A 411 8.91 -54.37 -14.98
C ASP A 411 7.46 -54.92 -15.06
N THR A 412 6.95 -55.49 -13.96
CA THR A 412 5.64 -56.16 -13.87
C THR A 412 4.49 -55.31 -14.41
N TYR A 413 4.54 -54.00 -14.18
CA TYR A 413 3.53 -53.05 -14.62
C TYR A 413 4.04 -52.06 -15.68
N GLU A 414 5.18 -52.36 -16.33
CA GLU A 414 5.79 -51.46 -17.32
C GLU A 414 4.86 -51.16 -18.50
N PHE A 415 3.93 -52.07 -18.82
CA PHE A 415 2.93 -51.85 -19.88
C PHE A 415 1.92 -50.73 -19.56
N LEU A 416 1.80 -50.30 -18.30
CA LEU A 416 0.92 -49.19 -17.93
C LEU A 416 1.55 -47.86 -18.32
N ASN A 417 0.74 -46.99 -18.90
CA ASN A 417 1.06 -45.60 -19.22
C ASN A 417 0.11 -44.64 -18.50
N PRO A 418 0.45 -43.35 -18.36
CA PRO A 418 -0.50 -42.35 -17.90
C PRO A 418 -1.80 -42.41 -18.70
N ARG A 419 -2.95 -42.31 -18.02
CA ARG A 419 -4.35 -42.47 -18.48
C ARG A 419 -4.84 -43.90 -18.64
N ASP A 420 -3.97 -44.90 -18.58
CA ASP A 420 -4.41 -46.28 -18.57
C ASP A 420 -5.22 -46.58 -17.30
N ILE A 421 -6.26 -47.38 -17.48
CA ILE A 421 -7.15 -47.82 -16.40
C ILE A 421 -6.98 -49.31 -16.19
N ILE A 422 -6.83 -49.74 -14.94
CA ILE A 422 -6.60 -51.14 -14.59
C ILE A 422 -7.37 -51.54 -13.34
N LEU A 423 -7.83 -52.79 -13.31
CA LEU A 423 -8.57 -53.37 -12.19
C LEU A 423 -7.62 -53.69 -11.02
N VAL A 424 -8.04 -53.39 -9.79
CA VAL A 424 -7.34 -53.83 -8.58
C VAL A 424 -7.98 -55.12 -8.05
N GLU A 425 -7.17 -56.14 -7.80
CA GLU A 425 -7.66 -57.40 -7.24
C GLU A 425 -8.05 -57.22 -5.77
N THR A 426 -9.29 -57.58 -5.42
CA THR A 426 -9.79 -57.50 -4.04
C THR A 426 -10.36 -58.86 -3.59
N ASN A 427 -10.12 -59.23 -2.33
CA ASN A 427 -10.53 -60.53 -1.77
C ASN A 427 -12.04 -60.66 -1.48
N LYS A 428 -12.86 -59.64 -1.78
CA LYS A 428 -14.29 -59.64 -1.47
C LYS A 428 -15.10 -59.99 -2.71
N SER A 429 -15.74 -61.15 -2.69
CA SER A 429 -16.56 -61.73 -3.76
C SER A 429 -17.84 -60.96 -4.13
N GLN A 430 -18.08 -59.76 -3.57
CA GLN A 430 -19.30 -58.96 -3.81
C GLN A 430 -19.11 -57.42 -3.73
N MET A 431 -17.89 -56.89 -3.59
CA MET A 431 -17.70 -55.44 -3.70
C MET A 431 -17.49 -55.03 -5.16
N GLU A 432 -18.07 -53.89 -5.52
CA GLU A 432 -17.92 -53.24 -6.83
C GLU A 432 -16.46 -53.28 -7.29
N GLU A 433 -16.24 -53.75 -8.52
CA GLU A 433 -14.91 -53.79 -9.11
C GLU A 433 -14.24 -52.41 -8.99
N THR A 434 -13.09 -52.36 -8.33
CA THR A 434 -12.38 -51.10 -8.09
C THR A 434 -11.32 -50.89 -9.16
N TYR A 435 -11.45 -49.82 -9.93
CA TYR A 435 -10.49 -49.45 -10.95
C TYR A 435 -9.59 -48.32 -10.45
N ILE A 436 -8.40 -48.26 -11.00
CA ILE A 436 -7.52 -47.11 -10.85
C ILE A 436 -7.09 -46.61 -12.22
N GLN A 437 -6.89 -45.30 -12.33
CA GLN A 437 -6.29 -44.67 -13.50
C GLN A 437 -4.91 -44.16 -13.15
N ILE A 438 -3.92 -44.57 -13.93
CA ILE A 438 -2.56 -44.10 -13.76
C ILE A 438 -2.51 -42.62 -14.16
N THR A 439 -2.10 -41.76 -13.25
CA THR A 439 -1.95 -40.32 -13.51
C THR A 439 -0.55 -39.99 -13.95
N TYR A 440 0.45 -40.66 -13.37
CA TYR A 440 1.86 -40.44 -13.68
C TYR A 440 2.66 -41.72 -13.48
N LYS A 441 3.71 -41.88 -14.29
CA LYS A 441 4.66 -43.00 -14.21
C LYS A 441 6.08 -42.44 -14.20
N THR A 442 6.89 -42.90 -13.28
CA THR A 442 8.33 -42.57 -13.26
C THR A 442 9.18 -43.74 -12.80
N HIS A 443 10.47 -43.68 -13.12
CA HIS A 443 11.50 -44.62 -12.68
C HIS A 443 12.64 -43.79 -12.10
N GLU A 444 12.69 -43.71 -10.76
CA GLU A 444 13.56 -42.79 -10.02
C GLU A 444 14.15 -43.52 -8.79
N LEU A 445 15.20 -42.94 -8.20
CA LEU A 445 15.75 -43.43 -6.94
C LEU A 445 14.75 -43.17 -5.79
N VAL A 446 14.68 -44.11 -4.86
CA VAL A 446 13.79 -44.04 -3.68
C VAL A 446 13.99 -42.74 -2.90
N LYS A 447 15.25 -42.34 -2.66
CA LYS A 447 15.56 -41.10 -1.95
C LYS A 447 15.03 -39.85 -2.65
N ASP A 448 15.01 -39.86 -3.98
CA ASP A 448 14.62 -38.71 -4.79
C ASP A 448 13.09 -38.64 -4.80
N TYR A 449 12.41 -39.79 -4.90
CA TYR A 449 10.97 -39.88 -4.77
C TYR A 449 10.44 -39.46 -3.39
N TYR A 450 11.14 -39.75 -2.29
CA TYR A 450 10.75 -39.27 -0.96
C TYR A 450 10.80 -37.75 -0.80
N ARG A 451 11.65 -37.05 -1.56
CA ARG A 451 11.73 -35.58 -1.50
C ARG A 451 10.50 -34.89 -2.08
N LEU A 452 9.68 -35.64 -2.82
CA LEU A 452 8.59 -35.13 -3.63
C LEU A 452 7.28 -34.92 -2.89
N THR A 453 7.12 -35.52 -1.70
CA THR A 453 5.87 -35.45 -0.95
C THR A 453 5.99 -34.66 0.35
N ILE A 454 4.90 -34.00 0.70
CA ILE A 454 4.76 -33.24 1.94
C ILE A 454 4.75 -34.20 3.15
N ASP A 455 4.15 -35.38 2.97
CA ASP A 455 4.07 -36.44 3.98
C ASP A 455 5.01 -37.60 3.64
N GLN A 456 6.30 -37.37 3.88
CA GLN A 456 7.35 -38.36 3.64
C GLN A 456 7.14 -39.62 4.48
N TYR A 457 6.54 -39.48 5.66
CA TYR A 457 6.34 -40.59 6.60
C TYR A 457 5.28 -41.57 6.09
N GLN A 458 4.10 -41.07 5.69
CA GLN A 458 3.06 -41.94 5.12
C GLN A 458 3.52 -42.58 3.81
N LEU A 459 4.21 -41.81 2.95
CA LEU A 459 4.73 -42.36 1.71
C LEU A 459 5.75 -43.48 1.97
N LYS A 460 6.65 -43.28 2.93
CA LYS A 460 7.62 -44.28 3.34
C LYS A 460 6.96 -45.56 3.83
N ILE A 461 5.99 -45.46 4.75
CA ILE A 461 5.22 -46.62 5.22
C ILE A 461 4.53 -47.32 4.06
N SER A 462 3.92 -46.57 3.15
CA SER A 462 3.22 -47.13 1.99
C SER A 462 4.17 -47.93 1.09
N ILE A 463 5.34 -47.38 0.77
CA ILE A 463 6.35 -48.06 -0.06
C ILE A 463 6.90 -49.31 0.65
N GLU A 464 7.30 -49.21 1.92
CA GLU A 464 7.81 -50.34 2.69
C GLU A 464 6.77 -51.46 2.81
N THR A 465 5.51 -51.09 2.99
CA THR A 465 4.39 -52.04 3.05
C THR A 465 4.16 -52.73 1.72
N GLN A 466 4.25 -52.02 0.59
CA GLN A 466 4.09 -52.59 -0.75
C GLN A 466 5.22 -53.56 -1.12
N LEU A 467 6.46 -53.22 -0.78
CA LEU A 467 7.63 -54.06 -1.06
C LEU A 467 7.84 -55.18 -0.04
N SER A 468 7.14 -55.16 1.10
CA SER A 468 7.35 -56.05 2.25
C SER A 468 8.79 -56.02 2.80
N ARG A 469 9.51 -54.90 2.61
CA ARG A 469 10.88 -54.67 3.07
C ARG A 469 11.18 -53.18 3.12
N VAL A 470 12.29 -52.81 3.76
CA VAL A 470 12.83 -51.45 3.68
C VAL A 470 13.68 -51.34 2.40
N PRO A 471 13.32 -50.47 1.44
CA PRO A 471 14.14 -50.25 0.25
C PRO A 471 15.41 -49.45 0.57
N ASP A 472 16.46 -49.63 -0.24
CA ASP A 472 17.66 -48.79 -0.15
C ASP A 472 17.38 -47.43 -0.78
N ASP A 473 17.87 -46.35 -0.18
CA ASP A 473 17.76 -44.98 -0.71
C ASP A 473 18.33 -44.84 -2.14
N MET A 474 19.30 -45.68 -2.49
CA MET A 474 19.95 -45.73 -3.81
C MET A 474 19.33 -46.78 -4.75
N GLU A 475 18.27 -47.45 -4.33
CA GLU A 475 17.50 -48.36 -5.17
C GLU A 475 16.62 -47.57 -6.15
N SER A 476 16.55 -48.02 -7.40
CA SER A 476 15.66 -47.45 -8.43
C SER A 476 14.41 -48.30 -8.51
N LEU A 477 13.25 -47.65 -8.42
CA LEU A 477 11.95 -48.31 -8.44
C LEU A 477 11.02 -47.63 -9.44
N TYR A 478 10.02 -48.37 -9.92
CA TYR A 478 8.92 -47.80 -10.68
C TYR A 478 7.84 -47.30 -9.73
N PHE A 479 7.43 -46.05 -9.94
CA PHE A 479 6.34 -45.42 -9.22
C PHE A 479 5.21 -45.08 -10.19
N TYR A 480 4.01 -45.55 -9.87
CA TYR A 480 2.80 -45.24 -10.62
C TYR A 480 1.84 -44.50 -9.68
N GLU A 481 1.70 -43.20 -9.88
CA GLU A 481 0.65 -42.42 -9.21
C GLU A 481 -0.69 -42.74 -9.86
N PHE A 482 -1.76 -42.80 -9.07
CA PHE A 482 -3.08 -43.09 -9.61
C PHE A 482 -4.24 -42.39 -8.88
N ASN A 483 -5.35 -42.26 -9.60
CA ASN A 483 -6.66 -41.91 -9.05
C ASN A 483 -7.56 -43.16 -9.03
N ARG A 484 -8.42 -43.28 -8.02
CA ARG A 484 -9.45 -44.35 -7.98
C ARG A 484 -10.61 -43.95 -8.89
N ILE A 485 -11.14 -44.91 -9.64
CA ILE A 485 -12.29 -44.74 -10.53
C ILE A 485 -13.32 -45.79 -10.19
N TYR A 486 -14.60 -45.38 -10.13
CA TYR A 486 -15.72 -46.30 -9.92
C TYR A 486 -16.40 -46.61 -11.26
N LEU A 487 -17.01 -47.79 -11.38
CA LEU A 487 -17.63 -48.27 -12.62
C LEU A 487 -18.66 -47.30 -13.23
N ASN A 488 -19.32 -46.51 -12.39
CA ASN A 488 -20.28 -45.48 -12.83
C ASN A 488 -19.63 -44.30 -13.56
N ASP A 489 -18.31 -44.11 -13.43
CA ASP A 489 -17.56 -43.04 -14.10
C ASP A 489 -17.14 -43.41 -15.54
N PHE A 490 -17.38 -44.66 -15.97
CA PHE A 490 -17.05 -45.16 -17.32
C PHE A 490 -18.19 -45.07 -18.33
N GLN A 491 -19.44 -44.95 -17.87
CA GLN A 491 -20.64 -44.82 -18.71
C GLN A 491 -20.86 -43.36 -19.08
#